data_AF-A0A7S3H3S9-F1
#
_entry.id   AF-A0A7S3H3S9-F1
#
_cell.length_a   1.000
_cell.length_b   1.000
_cell.length_c   1.000
_cell.angle_alpha   90.00
_cell.angle_beta   90.00
_cell.angle_gamma   90.00
#
_symmetry.space_group_name_H-M   'P 1'
#
loop_
_entity.id
_entity.type
_entity.pdbx_description
1 polymer ?
#
loop_
_entity_poly.entity_id
_entity_poly.type
_entity_poly.pdbx_seq_one_letter_code
_entity_poly.pdbx_strand_id
1 'polypeptide(L)'
;MLNAPQLCLAISDYLLIEELVTALDSKTSILNKITPETLRLIIEYAFPGHETLVTTSVIRRKFGPLIDAERAYSNLGNEFPFRICLRKRPMMPYEHDFGAYDVCSIDTRNGLTLHEGKLARNGRQLSMTHHQFLVDRVYEEEASNATVCLDAVEPLVSWAESGHSSTLLCFGQTGTGKTYTLYGALEYLSTRLVGKYIRITFYEVHGKKCYDLLSNRNLVHLRSDAEENMHVRGARSIDLCPLSDPSALVEVLREALSLRSSKVT
;
A
#
# COMPACT_ATOMS: atom_id res chain seq x y z
N MET A 1 -3.27 12.58 -27.51
CA MET A 1 -4.21 12.24 -26.42
C MET A 1 -4.66 10.81 -26.63
N LEU A 2 -4.20 9.88 -25.78
CA LEU A 2 -4.73 8.51 -25.74
C LEU A 2 -6.07 8.52 -25.01
N ASN A 3 -7.05 9.21 -25.61
CA ASN A 3 -8.43 9.12 -25.17
C ASN A 3 -8.97 7.82 -25.79
N ALA A 4 -8.82 6.71 -25.08
CA ALA A 4 -9.16 5.38 -25.57
C ALA A 4 -10.44 4.92 -24.88
N PRO A 5 -11.63 5.32 -25.35
CA PRO A 5 -12.91 4.97 -24.72
C PRO A 5 -13.10 3.45 -24.58
N GLN A 6 -12.46 2.67 -25.44
CA GLN A 6 -12.42 1.21 -25.33
C GLN A 6 -11.73 0.70 -24.05
N LEU A 7 -10.73 1.42 -23.49
CA LEU A 7 -10.14 1.07 -22.19
C LEU A 7 -11.11 1.32 -21.05
N CYS A 8 -11.80 2.46 -21.05
CA CYS A 8 -12.85 2.76 -20.05
C CYS A 8 -13.95 1.72 -20.09
N LEU A 9 -14.40 1.35 -21.30
CA LEU A 9 -15.41 0.31 -21.49
C LEU A 9 -14.92 -1.03 -20.94
N ALA A 10 -13.69 -1.45 -21.25
CA ALA A 10 -13.15 -2.70 -20.71
C ALA A 10 -13.02 -2.69 -19.16
N ILE A 11 -12.71 -1.55 -18.54
CA ILE A 11 -12.72 -1.41 -17.07
C ILE A 11 -14.16 -1.44 -16.53
N SER A 12 -15.11 -0.80 -17.22
CA SER A 12 -16.53 -0.86 -16.85
C SER A 12 -17.09 -2.28 -16.98
N ASP A 13 -16.70 -3.02 -18.02
CA ASP A 13 -17.07 -4.41 -18.25
C ASP A 13 -16.54 -5.28 -17.11
N TYR A 14 -15.31 -5.05 -16.65
CA TYR A 14 -14.77 -5.71 -15.46
C TYR A 14 -15.62 -5.49 -14.21
N LEU A 15 -15.99 -4.24 -13.91
CA LEU A 15 -16.81 -3.92 -12.75
C LEU A 15 -18.19 -4.59 -12.82
N LEU A 16 -18.79 -4.60 -14.01
CA LEU A 16 -20.08 -5.26 -14.24
C LEU A 16 -19.97 -6.78 -14.05
N ILE A 17 -18.90 -7.40 -14.55
CA ILE A 17 -18.66 -8.84 -14.37
C ILE A 17 -18.44 -9.16 -12.88
N GLU A 18 -17.70 -8.34 -12.14
CA GLU A 18 -17.54 -8.49 -10.69
C GLU A 18 -18.89 -8.42 -9.96
N GLU A 19 -19.75 -7.49 -10.34
CA GLU A 19 -21.10 -7.37 -9.78
C GLU A 19 -21.94 -8.63 -10.06
N LEU A 20 -21.92 -9.13 -11.30
CA LEU A 20 -22.60 -10.37 -11.70
C LEU A 20 -22.09 -11.59 -10.92
N VAL A 21 -20.77 -11.71 -10.73
CA VAL A 21 -20.18 -12.77 -9.91
C VAL A 21 -20.62 -12.62 -8.45
N THR A 22 -20.81 -11.38 -7.94
CA THR A 22 -21.28 -11.13 -6.55
C THR A 22 -22.70 -11.58 -6.36
N ALA A 23 -23.51 -11.36 -7.38
CA ALA A 23 -24.87 -11.79 -7.40
C ALA A 23 -25.02 -13.33 -7.44
N LEU A 24 -23.97 -14.11 -7.77
CA LEU A 24 -23.99 -15.57 -7.64
C LEU A 24 -24.00 -16.02 -6.17
N ASP A 25 -23.24 -15.33 -5.31
CA ASP A 25 -23.11 -15.68 -3.88
C ASP A 25 -24.26 -15.14 -3.02
N SER A 26 -25.02 -14.17 -3.55
CA SER A 26 -26.14 -13.55 -2.84
C SER A 26 -27.39 -14.45 -2.82
N LYS A 27 -27.84 -14.84 -1.61
CA LYS A 27 -29.05 -15.66 -1.44
C LYS A 27 -30.35 -14.99 -1.93
N THR A 28 -30.36 -13.66 -2.04
CA THR A 28 -31.53 -12.88 -2.50
C THR A 28 -31.52 -12.64 -4.01
N SER A 29 -30.39 -12.90 -4.66
CA SER A 29 -30.25 -12.71 -6.11
C SER A 29 -30.83 -13.88 -6.89
N ILE A 30 -31.49 -13.59 -8.01
CA ILE A 30 -31.92 -14.62 -8.96
C ILE A 30 -30.74 -15.32 -9.64
N LEU A 31 -29.57 -14.68 -9.67
CA LEU A 31 -28.37 -15.20 -10.30
C LEU A 31 -27.70 -16.31 -9.48
N ASN A 32 -28.06 -16.49 -8.21
CA ASN A 32 -27.52 -17.58 -7.38
C ASN A 32 -27.87 -19.00 -7.86
N LYS A 33 -28.77 -19.12 -8.84
CA LYS A 33 -29.12 -20.38 -9.51
C LYS A 33 -28.24 -20.67 -10.71
N ILE A 34 -27.44 -19.72 -11.16
CA ILE A 34 -26.55 -19.84 -12.32
C ILE A 34 -25.22 -20.41 -11.85
N THR A 35 -24.69 -21.40 -12.58
CA THR A 35 -23.35 -21.93 -12.29
C THR A 35 -22.27 -20.97 -12.80
N PRO A 36 -21.09 -20.91 -12.17
CA PRO A 36 -19.95 -20.15 -12.68
C PRO A 36 -19.63 -20.44 -14.15
N GLU A 37 -19.73 -21.69 -14.58
CA GLU A 37 -19.53 -22.13 -15.97
C GLU A 37 -20.57 -21.54 -16.91
N THR A 38 -21.84 -21.51 -16.52
CA THR A 38 -22.90 -20.87 -17.31
C THR A 38 -22.68 -19.36 -17.41
N LEU A 39 -22.32 -18.71 -16.30
CA LEU A 39 -22.01 -17.28 -16.32
C LEU A 39 -20.80 -17.01 -17.22
N ARG A 40 -19.76 -17.86 -17.18
CA ARG A 40 -18.59 -17.75 -18.05
C ARG A 40 -18.98 -17.74 -19.54
N LEU A 41 -19.85 -18.64 -19.97
CA LEU A 41 -20.33 -18.68 -21.36
C LEU A 41 -21.15 -17.43 -21.74
N ILE A 42 -21.98 -16.93 -20.81
CA ILE A 42 -22.73 -15.67 -21.02
C ILE A 42 -21.77 -14.50 -21.18
N ILE A 43 -20.73 -14.43 -20.34
CA ILE A 43 -19.70 -13.38 -20.42
C ILE A 43 -18.86 -13.51 -21.69
N GLU A 44 -18.48 -14.72 -22.11
CA GLU A 44 -17.77 -14.92 -23.39
C GLU A 44 -18.56 -14.38 -24.58
N TYR A 45 -19.88 -14.58 -24.58
CA TYR A 45 -20.76 -14.09 -25.64
C TYR A 45 -20.99 -12.57 -25.57
N ALA A 46 -21.26 -12.04 -24.37
CA ALA A 46 -21.59 -10.62 -24.18
C ALA A 46 -20.36 -9.70 -24.14
N PHE A 47 -19.24 -10.20 -23.64
CA PHE A 47 -17.95 -9.51 -23.44
C PHE A 47 -16.79 -10.40 -23.90
N PRO A 48 -16.57 -10.55 -25.23
CA PRO A 48 -15.57 -11.46 -25.75
C PRO A 48 -14.16 -11.21 -25.19
N GLY A 49 -13.52 -12.23 -24.62
CA GLY A 49 -12.18 -12.17 -24.04
C GLY A 49 -12.13 -11.88 -22.54
N HIS A 50 -13.30 -11.72 -21.89
CA HIS A 50 -13.41 -11.48 -20.44
C HIS A 50 -13.83 -12.71 -19.64
N GLU A 51 -14.01 -13.87 -20.28
CA GLU A 51 -14.55 -15.09 -19.64
C GLU A 51 -13.64 -15.66 -18.54
N THR A 52 -12.32 -15.44 -18.62
CA THR A 52 -11.38 -15.86 -17.57
C THR A 52 -11.58 -15.09 -16.27
N LEU A 53 -12.19 -13.90 -16.31
CA LEU A 53 -12.51 -13.12 -15.12
C LEU A 53 -13.49 -13.86 -14.22
N VAL A 54 -14.55 -14.46 -14.79
CA VAL A 54 -15.57 -15.18 -14.02
C VAL A 54 -14.94 -16.28 -13.16
N THR A 55 -14.11 -17.14 -13.74
CA THR A 55 -13.44 -18.22 -13.01
C THR A 55 -12.50 -17.68 -11.95
N THR A 56 -11.74 -16.63 -12.28
CA THR A 56 -10.75 -16.05 -11.37
C THR A 56 -11.41 -15.39 -10.15
N SER A 57 -12.47 -14.63 -10.37
CA SER A 57 -13.24 -13.94 -9.33
C SER A 57 -13.98 -14.91 -8.41
N VAL A 58 -14.56 -15.99 -8.96
CA VAL A 58 -15.20 -17.06 -8.18
C VAL A 58 -14.19 -17.80 -7.30
N ILE A 59 -13.04 -18.21 -7.86
CA ILE A 59 -11.95 -18.84 -7.10
C ILE A 59 -11.53 -17.91 -5.96
N ARG A 60 -11.27 -16.64 -6.25
CA ARG A 60 -10.83 -15.69 -5.24
C ARG A 60 -11.81 -15.53 -4.09
N ARG A 61 -13.12 -15.50 -4.32
CA ARG A 61 -14.09 -15.36 -3.22
C ARG A 61 -14.22 -16.62 -2.38
N LYS A 62 -14.04 -17.78 -3.01
CA LYS A 62 -14.04 -19.06 -2.31
C LYS A 62 -12.76 -19.29 -1.49
N PHE A 63 -11.61 -18.87 -2.01
CA PHE A 63 -10.30 -19.15 -1.40
C PHE A 63 -9.65 -17.95 -0.71
N GLY A 64 -10.08 -16.72 -0.97
CA GLY A 64 -9.61 -15.51 -0.29
C GLY A 64 -9.77 -15.58 1.22
N PRO A 65 -10.96 -15.93 1.74
CA PRO A 65 -11.17 -16.15 3.18
C PRO A 65 -10.33 -17.28 3.76
N LEU A 66 -9.97 -18.29 2.96
CA LEU A 66 -9.10 -19.40 3.39
C LEU A 66 -7.64 -18.95 3.50
N ILE A 67 -7.15 -18.13 2.56
CA ILE A 67 -5.82 -17.49 2.65
C ILE A 67 -5.77 -16.54 3.84
N ASP A 68 -6.84 -15.76 4.07
CA ASP A 68 -6.95 -14.87 5.23
C ASP A 68 -6.94 -15.66 6.54
N ALA A 69 -7.66 -16.78 6.59
CA ALA A 69 -7.66 -17.67 7.75
C ALA A 69 -6.28 -18.31 7.97
N GLU A 70 -5.66 -18.86 6.93
CA GLU A 70 -4.33 -19.50 7.01
C GLU A 70 -3.28 -18.50 7.51
N ARG A 71 -3.26 -17.26 6.99
CA ARG A 71 -2.39 -16.20 7.50
C ARG A 71 -2.76 -15.73 8.91
N ALA A 72 -4.03 -15.66 9.26
CA ALA A 72 -4.47 -15.35 10.62
C ALA A 72 -4.05 -16.44 11.63
N TYR A 73 -4.11 -17.71 11.22
CA TYR A 73 -3.61 -18.86 11.99
C TYR A 73 -2.08 -18.85 12.08
N SER A 74 -1.35 -18.47 11.03
CA SER A 74 0.10 -18.26 11.10
C SER A 74 0.49 -17.07 12.00
N ASN A 75 -0.36 -16.03 12.08
CA ASN A 75 -0.17 -14.90 13.00
C ASN A 75 -0.45 -15.27 14.47
N LEU A 76 -1.27 -16.29 14.73
CA LEU A 76 -1.46 -16.88 16.07
C LEU A 76 -0.24 -17.69 16.53
N GLY A 77 0.68 -17.99 15.61
CA GLY A 77 1.89 -18.76 15.85
C GLY A 77 3.13 -18.18 15.16
N ASN A 78 3.35 -16.86 15.23
CA ASN A 78 4.65 -16.19 15.03
C ASN A 78 5.51 -16.65 13.81
N GLU A 79 4.91 -17.10 12.70
CA GLU A 79 5.67 -17.74 11.60
C GLU A 79 6.06 -16.80 10.44
N PHE A 80 5.45 -15.62 10.33
CA PHE A 80 5.82 -14.65 9.28
C PHE A 80 6.44 -13.37 9.87
N PRO A 81 7.73 -13.09 9.61
CA PRO A 81 8.44 -11.96 10.21
C PRO A 81 8.06 -10.58 9.64
N PHE A 82 7.17 -10.50 8.63
CA PHE A 82 6.76 -9.24 8.02
C PHE A 82 5.36 -9.31 7.40
N ARG A 83 4.74 -8.14 7.22
CA ARG A 83 3.48 -7.93 6.49
C ARG A 83 3.71 -7.04 5.26
N ILE A 84 3.09 -7.38 4.14
CA ILE A 84 3.07 -6.59 2.91
C ILE A 84 1.70 -5.95 2.77
N CYS A 85 1.66 -4.62 2.78
CA CYS A 85 0.45 -3.85 2.56
C CYS A 85 0.56 -3.00 1.28
N LEU A 86 -0.51 -2.92 0.51
CA LEU A 86 -0.66 -2.01 -0.62
C LEU A 86 -1.57 -0.85 -0.23
N ARG A 87 -1.21 0.38 -0.63
CA ARG A 87 -2.06 1.56 -0.45
C ARG A 87 -2.27 2.24 -1.79
N LYS A 88 -3.51 2.24 -2.27
CA LYS A 88 -3.93 3.01 -3.44
C LYS A 88 -4.11 4.46 -3.01
N ARG A 89 -3.57 5.41 -3.79
CA ARG A 89 -3.86 6.84 -3.61
C ARG A 89 -4.98 7.23 -4.58
N PRO A 90 -5.77 8.27 -4.27
CA PRO A 90 -6.69 8.83 -5.24
C PRO A 90 -5.94 9.38 -6.45
N MET A 91 -6.63 9.41 -7.59
CA MET A 91 -6.20 10.12 -8.78
C MET A 91 -6.09 11.62 -8.47
N MET A 92 -5.04 12.26 -8.96
CA MET A 92 -4.78 13.67 -8.77
C MET A 92 -5.53 14.49 -9.82
N PRO A 93 -5.89 15.76 -9.54
CA PRO A 93 -6.61 16.60 -10.51
C PRO A 93 -5.95 16.67 -11.88
N TYR A 94 -4.62 16.83 -11.93
CA TYR A 94 -3.89 16.90 -13.20
C TYR A 94 -3.92 15.57 -13.99
N GLU A 95 -4.11 14.42 -13.33
CA GLU A 95 -4.26 13.13 -14.00
C GLU A 95 -5.63 13.04 -14.69
N HIS A 96 -6.68 13.54 -14.02
CA HIS A 96 -7.99 13.70 -14.64
C HIS A 96 -7.96 14.68 -15.81
N ASP A 97 -7.32 15.84 -15.65
CA ASP A 97 -7.19 16.85 -16.72
C ASP A 97 -6.42 16.32 -17.93
N PHE A 98 -5.45 15.42 -17.70
CA PHE A 98 -4.71 14.73 -18.74
C PHE A 98 -5.53 13.62 -19.45
N GLY A 99 -6.69 13.25 -18.90
CA GLY A 99 -7.52 12.14 -19.37
C GLY A 99 -6.94 10.78 -19.01
N ALA A 100 -6.20 10.68 -17.91
CA ALA A 100 -5.75 9.39 -17.38
C ALA A 100 -6.92 8.61 -16.77
N TYR A 101 -6.77 7.30 -16.73
CA TYR A 101 -7.76 6.37 -16.20
C TYR A 101 -7.22 5.68 -14.95
N ASP A 102 -8.11 5.41 -14.00
CA ASP A 102 -7.78 4.53 -12.90
C ASP A 102 -7.77 3.08 -13.40
N VAL A 103 -6.63 2.42 -13.23
CA VAL A 103 -6.38 1.06 -13.70
C VAL A 103 -6.28 0.07 -12.54
N CYS A 104 -6.64 0.46 -11.33
CA CYS A 104 -6.50 -0.36 -10.13
C CYS A 104 -7.85 -0.53 -9.43
N SER A 105 -8.41 -1.73 -9.46
CA SER A 105 -9.59 -2.10 -8.69
C SER A 105 -9.22 -2.89 -7.43
N ILE A 106 -9.91 -2.61 -6.33
CA ILE A 106 -9.71 -3.30 -5.06
C ILE A 106 -10.96 -4.14 -4.82
N ASP A 107 -10.82 -5.46 -4.93
CA ASP A 107 -11.97 -6.35 -4.97
C ASP A 107 -12.22 -7.04 -3.61
N THR A 108 -11.21 -7.07 -2.73
CA THR A 108 -11.29 -7.58 -1.35
C THR A 108 -10.28 -6.85 -0.47
N ARG A 109 -10.37 -7.04 0.85
CA ARG A 109 -9.42 -6.50 1.86
C ARG A 109 -7.95 -6.75 1.51
N ASN A 110 -7.67 -7.83 0.77
CA ASN A 110 -6.33 -8.40 0.56
C ASN A 110 -5.94 -8.50 -0.92
N GLY A 111 -6.80 -8.07 -1.85
CA GLY A 111 -6.53 -8.25 -3.27
C GLY A 111 -6.76 -6.99 -4.10
N LEU A 112 -5.79 -6.74 -4.97
CA LEU A 112 -5.78 -5.66 -5.95
C LEU A 112 -5.75 -6.26 -7.36
N THR A 113 -6.57 -5.75 -8.26
CA THR A 113 -6.54 -6.06 -9.68
C THR A 113 -6.03 -4.85 -10.47
N LEU A 114 -4.98 -5.07 -11.26
CA LEU A 114 -4.40 -4.11 -12.19
C LEU A 114 -4.88 -4.39 -13.62
N HIS A 115 -5.46 -3.39 -14.26
CA HIS A 115 -5.98 -3.41 -15.62
C HIS A 115 -4.91 -2.97 -16.61
N GLU A 116 -4.17 -3.92 -17.18
CA GLU A 116 -3.13 -3.64 -18.18
C GLU A 116 -3.72 -3.59 -19.60
N GLY A 117 -3.97 -2.37 -20.08
CA GLY A 117 -4.37 -2.14 -21.47
C GLY A 117 -3.19 -2.24 -22.44
N LYS A 118 -3.29 -3.11 -23.44
CA LYS A 118 -2.31 -3.28 -24.52
C LYS A 118 -2.91 -2.95 -25.87
N LEU A 119 -2.24 -2.09 -26.61
CA LEU A 119 -2.53 -1.85 -28.02
C LEU A 119 -1.65 -2.77 -28.87
N ALA A 120 -2.26 -3.56 -29.75
CA ALA A 120 -1.55 -4.39 -30.70
C ALA A 120 -0.64 -3.53 -31.59
N ARG A 121 0.43 -4.12 -32.13
CA ARG A 121 1.43 -3.41 -32.95
C ARG A 121 0.83 -2.68 -34.16
N ASN A 122 -0.32 -3.15 -34.64
CA ASN A 122 -1.05 -2.54 -35.75
C ASN A 122 -1.83 -1.26 -35.36
N GLY A 123 -1.86 -0.90 -34.07
CA GLY A 123 -2.57 0.28 -33.55
C GLY A 123 -4.09 0.18 -33.56
N ARG A 124 -4.66 -0.99 -33.89
CA ARG A 124 -6.10 -1.15 -34.15
C ARG A 124 -6.83 -2.03 -33.14
N GLN A 125 -6.12 -2.97 -32.53
CA GLN A 125 -6.72 -3.90 -31.58
C GLN A 125 -6.25 -3.56 -30.18
N LEU A 126 -7.19 -3.12 -29.36
CA LEU A 126 -7.00 -2.96 -27.93
C LEU A 126 -7.31 -4.29 -27.24
N SER A 127 -6.51 -4.66 -26.26
CA SER A 127 -6.71 -5.83 -25.41
C SER A 127 -6.47 -5.43 -23.96
N MET A 128 -7.17 -6.04 -23.03
CA MET A 128 -7.00 -5.82 -21.60
C MET A 128 -6.52 -7.10 -20.95
N THR A 129 -5.45 -7.03 -20.15
CA THR A 129 -4.99 -8.13 -19.30
C THR A 129 -5.15 -7.72 -17.85
N HIS A 130 -5.82 -8.56 -17.06
CA HIS A 130 -6.08 -8.29 -15.64
C HIS A 130 -5.05 -9.04 -14.80
N HIS A 131 -4.21 -8.29 -14.08
CA HIS A 131 -3.19 -8.87 -13.17
C HIS A 131 -3.68 -8.77 -11.74
N GLN A 132 -3.61 -9.86 -11.01
CA GLN A 132 -4.10 -9.91 -9.64
C GLN A 132 -2.96 -10.06 -8.65
N PHE A 133 -3.05 -9.30 -7.58
CA PHE A 133 -2.08 -9.31 -6.48
C PHE A 133 -2.80 -9.60 -5.17
N LEU A 134 -2.34 -10.62 -4.44
CA LEU A 134 -2.81 -10.94 -3.10
C LEU A 134 -1.73 -10.62 -2.07
N VAL A 135 -2.06 -9.75 -1.12
CA VAL A 135 -1.17 -9.22 -0.08
C VAL A 135 -1.85 -9.27 1.29
N ASP A 136 -1.16 -8.89 2.36
CA ASP A 136 -1.73 -8.94 3.72
C ASP A 136 -2.79 -7.87 3.98
N ARG A 137 -2.73 -6.77 3.22
CA ARG A 137 -3.73 -5.71 3.27
C ARG A 137 -3.65 -4.83 2.03
N VAL A 138 -4.81 -4.46 1.51
CA VAL A 138 -4.97 -3.39 0.53
C VAL A 138 -5.79 -2.28 1.19
N TYR A 139 -5.29 -1.04 1.09
CA TYR A 139 -5.96 0.17 1.52
C TYR A 139 -6.45 0.93 0.29
N GLU A 140 -7.74 1.27 0.28
CA GLU A 140 -8.42 2.02 -0.78
C GLU A 140 -8.04 3.51 -0.76
N GLU A 141 -8.47 4.25 -1.77
CA GLU A 141 -8.10 5.64 -1.96
C GLU A 141 -8.63 6.58 -0.85
N GLU A 142 -9.75 6.21 -0.22
CA GLU A 142 -10.36 6.90 0.91
C GLU A 142 -9.69 6.56 2.25
N ALA A 143 -8.78 5.58 2.27
CA ALA A 143 -8.14 5.13 3.50
C ALA A 143 -7.28 6.25 4.11
N SER A 144 -7.75 6.78 5.24
CA SER A 144 -7.05 7.82 5.99
C SER A 144 -5.73 7.33 6.58
N ASN A 145 -4.81 8.26 6.86
CA ASN A 145 -3.58 7.95 7.59
C ASN A 145 -3.89 7.30 8.95
N ALA A 146 -4.94 7.74 9.66
CA ALA A 146 -5.32 7.16 10.94
C ALA A 146 -5.69 5.67 10.80
N THR A 147 -6.49 5.33 9.80
CA THR A 147 -6.88 3.93 9.50
C THR A 147 -5.66 3.06 9.20
N VAL A 148 -4.76 3.56 8.36
CA VAL A 148 -3.51 2.85 8.00
C VAL A 148 -2.61 2.68 9.22
N CYS A 149 -2.47 3.72 10.06
CA CYS A 149 -1.61 3.67 11.25
C CYS A 149 -2.14 2.68 12.29
N LEU A 150 -3.46 2.68 12.55
CA LEU A 150 -4.06 1.73 13.49
C LEU A 150 -3.87 0.27 13.04
N ASP A 151 -3.96 -0.02 11.75
CA ASP A 151 -3.89 -1.39 11.23
C ASP A 151 -2.44 -1.89 10.96
N ALA A 152 -1.54 -1.01 10.53
CA ALA A 152 -0.16 -1.37 10.15
C ALA A 152 0.93 -0.88 11.11
N VAL A 153 0.75 0.26 11.78
CA VAL A 153 1.79 0.88 12.62
C VAL A 153 1.63 0.51 14.08
N GLU A 154 0.41 0.52 14.63
CA GLU A 154 0.18 0.20 16.05
C GLU A 154 0.70 -1.19 16.47
N PRO A 155 0.55 -2.27 15.67
CA PRO A 155 1.16 -3.56 16.01
C PRO A 155 2.69 -3.49 16.12
N LEU A 156 3.35 -2.68 15.28
CA LEU A 156 4.81 -2.49 15.31
C LEU A 156 5.26 -1.71 16.55
N VAL A 157 4.46 -0.74 16.99
CA VAL A 157 4.70 0.01 18.23
C VAL A 157 4.56 -0.90 19.44
N SER A 158 3.47 -1.68 19.50
CA SER A 158 3.23 -2.65 20.58
C SER A 158 4.33 -3.72 20.66
N TRP A 159 4.82 -4.19 19.52
CA TRP A 159 5.96 -5.11 19.43
C TRP A 159 7.24 -4.47 19.98
N ALA A 160 7.50 -3.20 19.64
CA ALA A 160 8.66 -2.47 20.14
C ALA A 160 8.58 -2.22 21.66
N GLU A 161 7.41 -1.89 22.18
CA GLU A 161 7.18 -1.72 23.63
C GLU A 161 7.38 -3.03 24.40
N SER A 162 7.26 -4.18 23.74
CA SER A 162 7.52 -5.50 24.32
C SER A 162 9.02 -5.87 24.33
N GLY A 163 9.90 -4.94 23.94
CA GLY A 163 11.36 -5.12 23.97
C GLY A 163 11.96 -5.64 22.66
N HIS A 164 11.18 -5.68 21.58
CA HIS A 164 11.65 -6.13 20.27
C HIS A 164 11.96 -4.96 19.32
N SER A 165 12.59 -5.25 18.18
CA SER A 165 12.76 -4.28 17.10
C SER A 165 11.64 -4.42 16.06
N SER A 166 11.16 -3.29 15.53
CA SER A 166 10.14 -3.25 14.48
C SER A 166 10.58 -2.28 13.37
N THR A 167 10.08 -2.48 12.15
CA THR A 167 10.48 -1.66 10.99
C THR A 167 9.29 -1.44 10.06
N LEU A 168 9.07 -0.18 9.67
CA LEU A 168 8.11 0.21 8.65
C LEU A 168 8.85 0.67 7.39
N LEU A 169 8.56 0.03 6.25
CA LEU A 169 9.10 0.43 4.95
C LEU A 169 7.97 0.99 4.07
N CYS A 170 8.12 2.24 3.63
CA CYS A 170 7.25 2.82 2.61
C CYS A 170 7.93 2.69 1.23
N PHE A 171 7.43 1.79 0.38
CA PHE A 171 8.00 1.50 -0.94
C PHE A 171 7.07 1.95 -2.09
N GLY A 172 7.63 2.27 -3.25
CA GLY A 172 6.88 2.69 -4.45
C GLY A 172 7.56 3.80 -5.26
N GLN A 173 7.02 4.13 -6.44
CA GLN A 173 7.53 5.18 -7.32
C GLN A 173 7.37 6.60 -6.72
N THR A 174 8.14 7.58 -7.19
CA THR A 174 7.90 9.00 -6.86
C THR A 174 6.46 9.40 -7.18
N GLY A 175 5.82 10.15 -6.29
CA GLY A 175 4.42 10.57 -6.45
C GLY A 175 3.36 9.58 -5.96
N THR A 176 3.71 8.40 -5.46
CA THR A 176 2.73 7.40 -4.97
C THR A 176 2.30 7.58 -3.51
N GLY A 177 2.72 8.66 -2.83
CA GLY A 177 2.29 8.93 -1.45
C GLY A 177 3.13 8.29 -0.33
N LYS A 178 4.35 7.81 -0.63
CA LYS A 178 5.30 7.31 0.40
C LYS A 178 5.53 8.33 1.53
N THR A 179 5.93 9.55 1.18
CA THR A 179 6.20 10.62 2.15
C THR A 179 4.95 11.02 2.91
N TYR A 180 3.80 11.06 2.24
CA TYR A 180 2.50 11.33 2.88
C TYR A 180 2.15 10.28 3.94
N THR A 181 2.38 8.99 3.64
CA THR A 181 2.14 7.88 4.57
C THR A 181 3.13 7.91 5.74
N LEU A 182 4.42 8.10 5.45
CA LEU A 182 5.46 8.19 6.48
C LEU A 182 5.19 9.35 7.44
N TYR A 183 4.80 10.52 6.93
CA TYR A 183 4.46 11.67 7.75
C TYR A 183 3.26 11.38 8.66
N GLY A 184 2.21 10.74 8.13
CA GLY A 184 1.08 10.29 8.95
C GLY A 184 1.47 9.31 10.06
N ALA A 185 2.40 8.39 9.79
CA ALA A 185 2.92 7.47 10.81
C ALA A 185 3.70 8.22 11.90
N LEU A 186 4.52 9.20 11.51
CA LEU A 186 5.26 10.04 12.45
C LEU A 186 4.34 10.89 13.35
N GLU A 187 3.29 11.49 12.78
CA GLU A 187 2.27 12.21 13.56
C GLU A 187 1.51 11.26 14.50
N TYR A 188 1.17 10.06 14.04
CA TYR A 188 0.56 9.04 14.90
C TYR A 188 1.45 8.69 16.09
N LEU A 189 2.75 8.44 15.85
CA LEU A 189 3.72 8.13 16.89
C LEU A 189 3.87 9.27 17.91
N SER A 190 3.81 10.53 17.48
CA SER A 190 3.91 11.69 18.37
C SER A 190 2.83 11.70 19.46
N THR A 191 1.62 11.25 19.11
CA THR A 191 0.52 11.11 20.07
C THR A 191 0.60 9.80 20.83
N ARG A 192 0.93 8.69 20.16
CA ARG A 192 0.95 7.35 20.74
C ARG A 192 2.05 7.14 21.80
N LEU A 193 3.12 7.93 21.74
CA LEU A 193 4.27 7.81 22.63
C LEU A 193 4.28 8.86 23.78
N VAL A 194 3.19 9.59 24.00
CA VAL A 194 3.06 10.50 25.14
C VAL A 194 3.24 9.76 26.46
N GLY A 195 3.98 10.37 27.39
CA GLY A 195 4.34 9.79 28.68
C GLY A 195 5.49 8.78 28.63
N LYS A 196 6.04 8.50 27.45
CA LYS A 196 7.18 7.59 27.27
C LYS A 196 8.50 8.37 27.20
N TYR A 197 9.59 7.70 27.58
CA TYR A 197 10.95 8.18 27.35
C TYR A 197 11.36 7.75 25.96
N ILE A 198 11.66 8.71 25.08
CA ILE A 198 11.98 8.42 23.69
C ILE A 198 13.29 9.08 23.31
N ARG A 199 14.10 8.34 22.54
CA ARG A 199 15.31 8.83 21.88
C ARG A 199 15.10 8.77 20.38
N ILE A 200 15.36 9.87 19.69
CA ILE A 200 15.16 9.96 18.24
C ILE A 200 16.46 10.30 17.55
N THR A 201 16.74 9.58 16.48
CA THR A 201 17.77 9.86 15.48
C THR A 201 17.10 9.93 14.12
N PHE A 202 17.44 10.92 13.29
CA PHE A 202 16.86 11.07 11.97
C PHE A 202 17.92 11.46 10.94
N TYR A 203 18.11 10.64 9.92
CA TYR A 203 19.13 10.86 8.89
C TYR A 203 18.64 10.45 7.49
N GLU A 204 19.24 11.05 6.47
CA GLU A 204 19.00 10.79 5.06
C GLU A 204 20.22 10.10 4.44
N VAL A 205 20.01 8.91 3.86
CA VAL A 205 21.00 8.27 3.00
C VAL A 205 20.77 8.75 1.56
N HIS A 206 21.77 9.42 0.98
CA HIS A 206 21.73 9.92 -0.39
C HIS A 206 22.99 9.49 -1.14
N GLY A 207 22.83 8.58 -2.11
CA GLY A 207 23.94 7.95 -2.81
C GLY A 207 24.86 7.22 -1.83
N LYS A 208 26.16 7.59 -1.81
CA LYS A 208 27.17 7.01 -0.92
C LYS A 208 27.34 7.77 0.41
N LYS A 209 26.56 8.82 0.64
CA LYS A 209 26.67 9.70 1.80
C LYS A 209 25.44 9.59 2.69
N CYS A 210 25.62 9.85 3.98
CA CYS A 210 24.55 9.91 4.96
C CYS A 210 24.60 11.26 5.67
N TYR A 211 23.44 11.88 5.87
CA TYR A 211 23.30 13.24 6.38
C TYR A 211 22.35 13.25 7.58
N ASP A 212 22.78 13.80 8.71
CA ASP A 212 21.96 13.94 9.90
C ASP A 212 20.95 15.09 9.75
N LEU A 213 19.66 14.75 9.77
CA LEU A 213 18.57 15.71 9.60
C LEU A 213 18.25 16.47 10.91
N LEU A 214 18.76 16.03 12.06
CA LEU A 214 18.66 16.74 13.34
C LEU A 214 19.82 17.72 13.58
N SER A 215 20.80 17.73 12.67
CA SER A 215 22.02 18.55 12.74
C SER A 215 22.28 19.26 11.42
N ASN A 216 21.24 19.86 10.82
CA ASN A 216 21.36 20.67 9.59
C ASN A 216 22.12 19.96 8.44
N ARG A 217 21.83 18.68 8.21
CA ARG A 217 22.48 17.82 7.21
C ARG A 217 23.99 17.65 7.39
N ASN A 218 24.50 17.67 8.62
CA ASN A 218 25.90 17.30 8.85
C ASN A 218 26.19 15.88 8.34
N LEU A 219 27.36 15.67 7.75
CA LEU A 219 27.76 14.36 7.24
C LEU A 219 27.96 13.38 8.40
N VAL A 220 27.38 12.19 8.28
CA VAL A 220 27.56 11.08 9.24
C VAL A 220 28.00 9.81 8.51
N HIS A 221 28.58 8.87 9.26
CA HIS A 221 29.15 7.66 8.71
C HIS A 221 28.42 6.41 9.19
N LEU A 222 27.87 5.64 8.25
CA LEU A 222 27.39 4.28 8.51
C LEU A 222 28.60 3.35 8.60
N ARG A 223 28.77 2.65 9.72
CA ARG A 223 29.89 1.75 9.99
C ARG A 223 29.37 0.46 10.61
N SER A 224 29.85 -0.69 10.15
CA SER A 224 29.62 -1.98 10.82
C SER A 224 30.68 -2.21 11.89
N ASP A 225 30.29 -2.80 13.01
CA ASP A 225 31.25 -3.34 13.99
C ASP A 225 31.63 -4.80 13.67
N ALA A 226 32.34 -5.45 14.59
CA ALA A 226 32.79 -6.84 14.45
C ALA A 226 31.65 -7.86 14.53
N GLU A 227 30.49 -7.46 15.05
CA GLU A 227 29.28 -8.28 15.16
C GLU A 227 28.29 -7.99 14.01
N GLU A 228 28.74 -7.27 12.98
CA GLU A 228 27.94 -6.82 11.83
C GLU A 228 26.79 -5.86 12.18
N ASN A 229 26.77 -5.29 13.39
CA ASN A 229 25.79 -4.26 13.74
C ASN A 229 26.13 -2.94 13.05
N MET A 230 25.13 -2.28 12.49
CA MET A 230 25.29 -0.99 11.82
C MET A 230 25.16 0.17 12.82
N HIS A 231 26.17 1.06 12.82
CA HIS A 231 26.24 2.25 13.65
C HIS A 231 26.27 3.52 12.80
N VAL A 232 25.47 4.51 13.17
CA VAL A 232 25.46 5.84 12.53
C VAL A 232 26.35 6.81 13.31
N ARG A 233 27.67 6.76 13.05
CA ARG A 233 28.66 7.57 13.77
C ARG A 233 28.52 9.05 13.42
N GLY A 234 28.39 9.87 14.47
CA GLY A 234 28.24 11.33 14.37
C GLY A 234 26.78 11.81 14.29
N ALA A 235 25.80 10.91 14.26
CA ALA A 235 24.39 11.31 14.30
C ALA A 235 23.99 11.80 15.68
N ARG A 236 23.33 12.96 15.71
CA ARG A 236 22.72 13.52 16.90
C ARG A 236 21.48 12.70 17.28
N SER A 237 21.35 12.47 18.58
CA SER A 237 20.13 11.95 19.20
C SER A 237 19.46 13.05 19.99
N ILE A 238 18.14 13.13 19.92
CA ILE A 238 17.32 13.99 20.80
C ILE A 238 16.57 13.08 21.76
N ASP A 239 16.71 13.37 23.05
CA ASP A 239 16.02 12.67 24.13
C ASP A 239 14.80 13.49 24.58
N LEU A 240 13.60 12.91 24.52
CA LEU A 240 12.35 13.50 25.00
C LEU A 240 11.86 12.66 26.18
N CYS A 241 12.05 13.20 27.39
CA CYS A 241 12.04 12.43 28.62
C CYS A 241 11.26 13.12 29.76
N PRO A 242 10.01 12.70 30.04
CA PRO A 242 9.09 11.99 29.15
C PRO A 242 8.49 12.94 28.09
N LEU A 243 8.06 12.39 26.94
CA LEU A 243 7.31 13.17 25.95
C LEU A 243 6.00 13.66 26.58
N SER A 244 5.97 14.93 26.95
CA SER A 244 4.83 15.53 27.68
C SER A 244 3.79 16.13 26.74
N ASP A 245 4.25 16.69 25.60
CA ASP A 245 3.41 17.28 24.55
C ASP A 245 3.76 16.62 23.21
N PRO A 246 2.78 16.02 22.49
CA PRO A 246 2.98 15.50 21.13
C PRO A 246 3.63 16.51 20.18
N SER A 247 3.32 17.79 20.34
CA SER A 247 3.77 18.86 19.45
C SER A 247 5.29 18.97 19.42
N ALA A 248 5.97 18.70 20.54
CA ALA A 248 7.43 18.72 20.62
C ALA A 248 8.07 17.71 19.64
N LEU A 249 7.50 16.49 19.54
CA LEU A 249 7.97 15.50 18.59
C LEU A 249 7.63 15.88 17.15
N VAL A 250 6.40 16.39 16.92
CA VAL A 250 5.98 16.83 15.59
C VAL A 250 6.86 17.95 15.05
N GLU A 251 7.22 18.93 15.88
CA GLU A 251 8.09 20.05 15.50
C GLU A 251 9.49 19.59 15.11
N VAL A 252 10.12 18.74 15.93
CA VAL A 252 11.44 18.16 15.64
C VAL A 252 11.41 17.41 14.31
N LEU A 253 10.39 16.59 14.08
CA LEU A 253 10.26 15.80 12.86
C LEU A 253 9.96 16.67 11.63
N ARG A 254 9.15 17.72 11.78
CA ARG A 254 8.83 18.67 10.72
C ARG A 254 10.05 19.47 10.29
N GLU A 255 10.82 19.97 11.25
CA GLU A 255 12.09 20.67 10.99
C GLU A 255 13.06 19.74 10.24
N ALA A 256 13.27 18.53 10.74
CA ALA A 256 14.14 17.53 10.10
C ALA A 256 13.70 17.18 8.67
N LEU A 257 12.40 17.00 8.45
CA LEU A 257 11.84 16.72 7.12
C LEU A 257 12.01 17.89 6.15
N SER A 258 12.01 19.14 6.63
CA SER A 258 12.25 20.31 5.79
C SER A 258 13.66 20.37 5.22
N LEU A 259 14.63 19.73 5.90
CA LEU A 259 16.03 19.65 5.48
C LEU A 259 16.29 18.52 4.48
N ARG A 260 15.31 17.64 4.24
CA ARG A 260 15.41 16.51 3.31
C ARG A 260 15.63 17.01 1.88
N SER A 261 16.48 16.32 1.11
CA SER A 261 16.69 16.71 -0.28
C SER A 261 15.42 16.45 -1.09
N SER A 262 14.90 17.48 -1.75
CA SER A 262 13.77 17.37 -2.70
C SER A 262 14.24 17.25 -4.16
N LYS A 263 15.53 17.45 -4.43
CA LYS A 263 16.08 17.39 -5.79
C LYS A 263 16.58 15.98 -6.10
N VAL A 264 16.03 15.41 -7.17
CA VAL A 264 16.64 14.28 -7.87
C VAL A 264 17.89 14.84 -8.56
N THR A 265 19.07 14.48 -8.06
CA THR A 265 20.37 14.74 -8.71
C THR A 265 20.65 13.68 -9.75
#